data_AF-A0AAV6ACY7-F1
#
_entry.id   AF-A0AAV6ACY7-F1
#
_cell.length_a   1.000
_cell.length_b   1.000
_cell.length_c   1.000
_cell.angle_alpha   90.00
_cell.angle_beta   90.00
_cell.angle_gamma   90.00
#
_symmetry.space_group_name_H-M   'P 1'
#
loop_
_entity.id
_entity.type
_entity.pdbx_description
1 polymer ?
#
loop_
_entity_poly.entity_id
_entity_poly.type
_entity_poly.pdbx_seq_one_letter_code
_entity_poly.pdbx_strand_id
1 'polypeptide(L)'
;MPLDFKLKPEWRYDTRRREFVSASGERYAPRDELPRDSRIVYKVPALARAAPSDLNPHERDLQRYMQIILPTGVSPATYLRAVRSWPAVEEAHVGPEVSLPQQD
;
A
#
# COMPACT_ATOMS: atom_id res chain seq x y z
N MET A 1 13.84 2.31 4.51
CA MET A 1 12.74 3.27 4.27
C MET A 1 11.58 2.55 3.59
N PRO A 2 10.33 2.72 4.05
CA PRO A 2 9.17 2.13 3.41
C PRO A 2 8.65 2.98 2.23
N LEU A 3 7.96 2.34 1.30
CA LEU A 3 7.24 3.02 0.22
C LEU A 3 5.76 3.02 0.56
N ASP A 4 5.16 4.21 0.67
CA ASP A 4 3.76 4.37 1.00
C ASP A 4 2.95 4.68 -0.25
N PHE A 5 1.75 4.12 -0.35
CA PHE A 5 0.87 4.38 -1.48
C PHE A 5 -0.59 4.30 -1.07
N LYS A 6 -1.42 5.01 -1.82
CA LYS A 6 -2.86 5.09 -1.65
C LYS A 6 -3.55 4.40 -2.81
N LEU A 7 -4.53 3.57 -2.49
CA LEU A 7 -5.38 2.92 -3.47
C LEU A 7 -6.47 3.86 -3.98
N LYS A 8 -6.81 3.68 -5.26
CA LYS A 8 -8.06 4.20 -5.82
C LYS A 8 -9.25 3.64 -5.03
N PRO A 9 -10.35 4.40 -4.89
CA PRO A 9 -11.44 4.05 -3.96
C PRO A 9 -12.17 2.74 -4.32
N GLU A 10 -12.12 2.35 -5.59
CA GLU A 10 -12.73 1.12 -6.10
C GLU A 10 -11.81 -0.10 -5.98
N TRP A 11 -10.57 0.07 -5.54
CA TRP A 11 -9.58 -0.99 -5.45
C TRP A 11 -9.35 -1.42 -4.01
N ARG A 12 -9.11 -2.72 -3.84
CA ARG A 12 -8.73 -3.34 -2.57
C ARG A 12 -7.58 -4.30 -2.76
N TYR A 13 -6.75 -4.44 -1.74
CA TYR A 13 -5.68 -5.43 -1.74
C TYR A 13 -6.11 -6.70 -0.99
N ASP A 14 -6.11 -7.82 -1.70
CA ASP A 14 -6.23 -9.15 -1.12
C ASP A 14 -4.85 -9.60 -0.63
N THR A 15 -4.67 -9.55 0.69
CA THR A 15 -3.39 -9.95 1.33
C THR A 15 -3.10 -11.44 1.23
N ARG A 16 -4.13 -12.30 1.08
CA ARG A 16 -3.93 -13.75 0.97
C ARG A 16 -3.42 -14.12 -0.43
N ARG A 17 -3.99 -13.48 -1.45
CA ARG A 17 -3.66 -13.73 -2.85
C ARG A 17 -2.56 -12.79 -3.39
N ARG A 18 -2.21 -11.77 -2.60
CA ARG A 18 -1.24 -10.72 -2.92
C ARG A 18 -1.58 -9.98 -4.21
N GLU A 19 -2.87 -9.75 -4.44
CA GLU A 19 -3.39 -9.09 -5.65
C GLU A 19 -4.32 -7.93 -5.27
N PHE A 20 -4.37 -6.92 -6.13
CA PHE A 20 -5.34 -5.85 -6.08
C PHE A 20 -6.57 -6.26 -6.88
N VAL A 21 -7.75 -6.03 -6.34
CA VAL A 21 -9.03 -6.34 -6.96
C VAL A 21 -9.87 -5.08 -6.98
N SER A 22 -10.42 -4.73 -8.14
CA SER A 22 -11.35 -3.62 -8.28
C SER A 22 -12.79 -4.06 -8.00
N ALA A 23 -13.68 -3.10 -7.75
CA ALA A 23 -15.13 -3.34 -7.66
C ALA A 23 -15.72 -3.87 -8.99
N SER A 24 -15.12 -3.52 -10.13
CA SER A 24 -15.46 -4.04 -11.46
C SER A 24 -15.00 -5.49 -11.71
N GLY A 25 -14.21 -6.06 -10.79
CA GLY A 25 -13.68 -7.43 -10.90
C GLY A 25 -12.33 -7.54 -11.62
N GLU A 26 -11.71 -6.41 -11.99
CA GLU A 26 -10.34 -6.37 -12.51
C GLU A 26 -9.36 -6.79 -11.41
N ARG A 27 -8.30 -7.48 -11.82
CA ARG A 27 -7.27 -7.99 -10.90
C ARG A 27 -5.89 -7.60 -11.38
N TYR A 28 -5.06 -7.16 -10.45
CA TYR A 28 -3.67 -6.78 -10.72
C TYR A 28 -2.75 -7.38 -9.67
N ALA A 29 -1.68 -8.06 -10.08
CA ALA A 29 -0.71 -8.65 -9.16
C ALA A 29 0.70 -8.19 -9.50
N PRO A 30 1.40 -7.47 -8.60
CA PRO A 30 2.77 -7.02 -8.84
C PRO A 30 3.75 -8.17 -8.57
N ARG A 31 3.92 -9.08 -9.54
CA ARG A 31 4.72 -10.31 -9.38
C ARG A 31 6.23 -10.08 -9.52
N ASP A 32 6.64 -9.28 -10.50
CA ASP A 32 8.06 -9.06 -10.85
C ASP A 32 8.51 -7.60 -10.67
N GLU A 33 7.59 -6.73 -10.25
CA GLU A 33 7.86 -5.31 -10.07
C GLU A 33 8.44 -4.97 -8.69
N LEU A 34 8.39 -5.92 -7.76
CA LEU A 34 8.93 -5.78 -6.42
C LEU A 34 10.03 -6.82 -6.18
N PRO A 35 11.05 -6.50 -5.37
CA PRO A 35 12.07 -7.47 -5.02
C PRO A 35 11.47 -8.64 -4.24
N ARG A 36 12.11 -9.81 -4.32
CA ARG A 36 11.76 -10.96 -3.48
C ARG A 36 11.76 -10.54 -2.00
N ASP A 37 10.83 -11.12 -1.25
CA ASP A 37 10.56 -10.82 0.17
C ASP A 37 9.88 -9.47 0.48
N SER A 38 9.49 -8.69 -0.53
CA SER A 38 8.66 -7.50 -0.31
C SER A 38 7.27 -7.84 0.23
N ARG A 39 6.82 -7.09 1.22
CA ARG A 39 5.49 -7.24 1.83
C ARG A 39 4.66 -5.98 1.64
N ILE A 40 3.44 -6.14 1.16
CA ILE A 40 2.46 -5.07 1.05
C ILE A 40 1.50 -5.22 2.23
N VAL A 41 1.36 -4.16 3.04
CA VAL A 41 0.52 -4.13 4.23
C VAL A 41 -0.36 -2.90 4.25
N TYR A 42 -1.53 -2.99 4.88
CA TYR A 42 -2.34 -1.81 5.16
C TYR A 42 -1.71 -1.00 6.27
N LYS A 43 -1.66 0.33 6.13
CA LYS A 43 -1.19 1.22 7.21
C LYS A 43 -2.12 1.18 8.41
N VAL A 44 -3.42 0.98 8.19
CA VAL A 44 -4.41 0.86 9.26
C VAL A 44 -5.15 -0.48 9.13
N PRO A 45 -4.58 -1.58 9.69
CA PRO A 45 -5.16 -2.92 9.54
C PRO A 45 -6.58 -3.06 10.09
N ALA A 46 -6.92 -2.29 11.13
CA ALA A 46 -8.26 -2.27 11.71
C ALA A 46 -9.30 -1.78 10.69
N LEU A 47 -8.99 -0.72 9.95
CA LEU A 47 -9.87 -0.18 8.91
C LEU A 47 -9.87 -1.06 7.67
N ALA A 48 -8.74 -1.67 7.31
CA ALA A 48 -8.65 -2.58 6.16
C ALA A 48 -9.64 -3.75 6.20
N ARG A 49 -10.03 -4.19 7.39
CA ARG A 49 -10.99 -5.30 7.60
C ARG A 49 -12.44 -4.83 7.73
N ALA A 50 -12.67 -3.54 7.99
CA ALA A 50 -14.01 -3.01 8.17
C ALA A 50 -14.76 -2.90 6.84
N ALA A 51 -16.08 -3.10 6.85
CA ALA A 51 -16.89 -2.86 5.67
C ALA A 51 -16.97 -1.34 5.41
N PRO A 52 -16.94 -0.87 4.15
CA PRO A 52 -16.99 0.56 3.86
C PRO A 52 -18.26 1.25 4.36
N SER A 53 -19.35 0.49 4.52
CA SER A 53 -20.62 0.99 5.04
C SER A 53 -20.55 1.34 6.53
N ASP A 54 -19.61 0.75 7.26
CA ASP A 54 -19.41 0.99 8.71
C ASP A 54 -18.40 2.11 8.98
N LEU A 55 -17.76 2.65 7.94
CA LEU A 55 -16.69 3.63 8.03
C LEU A 55 -17.17 5.02 7.65
N ASN A 56 -16.77 6.02 8.44
CA ASN A 56 -16.98 7.42 8.09
C ASN A 56 -16.11 7.83 6.86
N PRO A 57 -16.37 8.99 6.23
CA PRO A 57 -15.62 9.42 5.04
C PRO A 57 -14.10 9.45 5.21
N HIS A 58 -13.61 9.86 6.39
CA HIS A 58 -12.19 9.91 6.70
C HIS A 58 -11.60 8.51 6.92
N GLU A 59 -12.32 7.62 7.59
CA GLU A 59 -11.90 6.24 7.80
C GLU A 59 -11.85 5.45 6.50
N ARG A 60 -12.81 5.66 5.59
CA ARG A 60 -12.77 5.09 4.24
C ARG A 60 -11.56 5.60 3.46
N ASP A 61 -11.16 6.85 3.68
CA ASP A 61 -9.95 7.38 3.08
C ASP A 61 -8.69 6.68 3.63
N LEU A 62 -8.60 6.57 4.96
CA LEU A 62 -7.49 5.91 5.65
C LEU A 62 -7.37 4.41 5.34
N GLN A 63 -8.49 3.72 5.11
CA GLN A 63 -8.54 2.32 4.70
C GLN A 63 -7.73 2.06 3.41
N ARG A 64 -7.56 3.07 2.55
CA ARG A 64 -6.88 2.96 1.26
C ARG A 64 -5.37 3.15 1.34
N TYR A 65 -4.85 3.57 2.50
CA TYR A 65 -3.41 3.76 2.68
C TYR A 65 -2.71 2.43 2.96
N MET A 66 -1.67 2.20 2.17
CA MET A 66 -0.87 0.99 2.18
C MET A 66 0.61 1.33 2.25
N GLN A 67 1.40 0.34 2.64
CA GLN A 67 2.83 0.43 2.76
C GLN A 67 3.47 -0.82 2.18
N ILE A 68 4.57 -0.63 1.44
CA ILE A 68 5.46 -1.67 0.98
C ILE A 68 6.69 -1.68 1.89
N ILE A 69 6.86 -2.81 2.57
CA ILE A 69 8.05 -3.14 3.35
C ILE A 69 9.01 -3.83 2.38
N LEU A 70 10.09 -3.13 2.04
CA LEU A 70 11.16 -3.63 1.18
C LEU A 70 12.24 -4.32 2.03
N PRO A 71 12.98 -5.28 1.45
CA PRO A 71 14.11 -5.91 2.13
C PRO A 71 15.25 -4.92 2.38
N THR A 72 16.10 -5.24 3.36
CA THR A 72 17.26 -4.42 3.74
C THR A 72 18.20 -4.22 2.56
N GLY A 73 18.72 -2.99 2.41
CA GLY A 73 19.63 -2.63 1.32
C GLY A 73 18.93 -2.27 0.00
N VAL A 74 17.59 -2.30 -0.04
CA VAL A 74 16.83 -1.88 -1.21
C VAL A 74 16.24 -0.48 -1.04
N SER A 75 16.51 0.38 -2.02
CA SER A 75 16.02 1.76 -2.07
C SER A 75 14.57 1.83 -2.57
N PRO A 76 13.61 2.33 -1.77
CA PRO A 76 12.22 2.49 -2.21
C PRO A 76 12.05 3.46 -3.38
N ALA A 77 12.92 4.47 -3.49
CA ALA A 77 12.89 5.43 -4.60
C ALA A 77 12.96 4.74 -5.98
N THR A 78 13.67 3.62 -6.09
CA THR A 78 13.78 2.82 -7.32
C THR A 78 12.43 2.24 -7.76
N TYR A 79 11.56 1.90 -6.79
CA TYR A 79 10.27 1.26 -7.03
C TYR A 79 9.10 2.25 -7.08
N LEU A 80 9.33 3.50 -6.66
CA LEU A 80 8.29 4.54 -6.65
C LEU A 80 7.60 4.68 -8.01
N ARG A 81 8.38 4.71 -9.09
CA ARG A 81 7.83 4.85 -10.44
C ARG A 81 6.99 3.65 -10.85
N ALA A 82 7.44 2.42 -10.53
CA ALA A 82 6.69 1.21 -10.82
C ALA A 82 5.36 1.20 -10.07
N VAL A 83 5.37 1.49 -8.76
CA VAL A 83 4.17 1.53 -7.92
C VAL A 83 3.18 2.59 -8.41
N ARG A 84 3.66 3.78 -8.81
CA ARG A 84 2.81 4.83 -9.39
C ARG A 84 2.15 4.43 -10.72
N SER A 85 2.74 3.48 -11.44
CA SER A 85 2.19 2.98 -12.71
C SER A 85 1.14 1.88 -12.52
N TRP A 86 0.92 1.38 -11.31
CA TRP A 86 -0.08 0.35 -11.06
C TRP A 86 -1.50 0.87 -11.28
N PRO A 87 -2.39 0.08 -11.89
CA PRO A 87 -3.76 0.51 -12.17
C PRO A 87 -4.57 0.79 -10.89
N ALA A 88 -4.23 0.11 -9.79
CA ALA A 88 -4.89 0.22 -8.49
C ALA A 88 -4.45 1.44 -7.66
N VAL A 89 -3.33 2.07 -8.02
CA VAL A 89 -2.71 3.13 -7.22
C VAL A 89 -3.24 4.50 -7.65
N GLU A 90 -3.64 5.30 -6.66
CA GLU A 90 -4.05 6.69 -6.81
C GLU A 90 -2.84 7.61 -6.63
N GLU A 91 -2.05 7.37 -5.58
CA GLU A 91 -0.82 8.12 -5.28
C GLU A 91 0.21 7.19 -4.66
N ALA A 92 1.50 7.41 -4.92
CA ALA A 92 2.57 6.80 -4.14
C ALA A 92 3.66 7.82 -3.81
N HIS A 93 4.26 7.67 -2.64
CA HIS A 93 5.34 8.50 -2.13
C HIS A 93 6.30 7.64 -1.29
N VAL A 94 7.57 8.03 -1.24
CA VAL A 94 8.51 7.42 -0.30
C VAL A 94 8.17 8.01 1.07
N GLY A 95 7.88 7.15 2.05
CA GLY A 95 7.60 7.63 3.40
C GLY A 95 8.83 8.40 3.93
N PRO A 96 8.64 9.46 4.73
CA PRO A 96 9.77 10.16 5.33
C PRO A 96 10.61 9.15 6.13
N GLU A 97 11.92 9.39 6.20
CA GLU A 97 12.79 8.65 7.13
C GLU A 97 12.24 8.90 8.53
N VAL A 98 11.55 7.91 9.10
CA VAL A 98 11.12 7.98 10.50
C VAL A 98 12.37 7.72 11.32
N SER A 99 13.17 8.76 11.51
CA SER A 99 14.08 8.84 12.66
C SER A 99 13.18 8.93 13.88
N LEU A 100 12.97 7.79 14.56
CA LEU A 100 12.44 7.82 15.92
C LEU A 100 13.31 8.82 16.70
N PRO A 101 12.75 9.82 17.40
CA PRO A 101 13.57 10.60 18.31
C PRO A 101 14.17 9.61 19.32
N GLN A 102 15.50 9.49 19.34
CA GLN A 102 16.17 8.89 20.49
C GLN A 102 15.82 9.79 21.66
N GLN A 103 14.94 9.32 22.54
CA GLN A 103 14.75 9.93 23.84
C GLN A 103 16.05 9.70 24.61
N ASP A 104 16.81 10.78 24.82
CA ASP A 104 17.88 10.89 25.82
C ASP A 104 17.26 11.10 27.21
#